data_AF-A0AAD4EEB9-F1
#
_entry.id   AF-A0AAD4EEB9-F1
#
_cell.length_a   1.000
_cell.length_b   1.000
_cell.length_c   1.000
_cell.angle_alpha   90.00
_cell.angle_beta   90.00
_cell.angle_gamma   90.00
#
_symmetry.space_group_name_H-M   'P 1'
#
loop_
_entity.id
_entity.type
_entity.pdbx_description
1 polymer ?
#
loop_
_entity_poly.entity_id
_entity_poly.type
_entity_poly.pdbx_seq_one_letter_code
_entity_poly.pdbx_strand_id
1 'polypeptide(L)'
;YLDEMIRLEGHSDEIARETCDCKGEEPLLYRCRDCFGAEMVCCACVLQWHAHNPLHRVEEWCGTFFVQVSLKLLGLHIQLGHNLGEKCYNPESATGNDFVVIDIHGIHEISLDFCGCEMAQIHYKQLIRARWFPATSKKPQTATTFALMEFFHLLTFKSKVSTYKFYHSIARQTDNTSTTPIRVRLY
;
A
#
# COMPACT_ATOMS: atom_id res chain seq x y z
N TYR A 1 18.11 -7.87 23.16
CA TYR A 1 17.97 -7.80 21.69
C TYR A 1 16.96 -8.80 21.18
N LEU A 2 17.12 -10.10 21.43
CA LEU A 2 16.15 -11.12 20.99
C LEU A 2 14.75 -10.89 21.56
N ASP A 3 14.63 -10.57 22.85
CA ASP A 3 13.33 -10.34 23.50
C ASP A 3 12.55 -9.17 22.87
N GLU A 4 13.25 -8.07 22.54
CA GLU A 4 12.64 -6.93 21.83
C GLU A 4 12.27 -7.27 20.38
N MET A 5 13.01 -8.15 19.71
CA MET A 5 12.63 -8.63 18.37
C MET A 5 11.37 -9.50 18.44
N ILE A 6 11.29 -10.40 19.42
CA ILE A 6 10.10 -11.23 19.66
C ILE A 6 8.90 -10.35 20.04
N ARG A 7 9.13 -9.28 20.82
CA ARG A 7 8.10 -8.28 21.15
C ARG A 7 7.50 -7.64 19.90
N LEU A 8 8.30 -7.37 18.86
CA LEU A 8 7.81 -6.85 17.59
C LEU A 8 6.97 -7.88 16.80
N GLU A 9 7.07 -9.16 17.12
CA GLU A 9 6.27 -10.23 16.49
C GLU A 9 4.96 -10.53 17.25
N GLY A 10 4.88 -10.15 18.53
CA GLY A 10 3.72 -10.37 19.38
C GLY A 10 2.78 -9.16 19.52
N HIS A 11 1.56 -9.43 19.96
CA HIS A 11 0.65 -8.42 20.48
C HIS A 11 1.10 -8.06 21.89
N SER A 12 1.94 -7.03 22.03
CA SER A 12 2.56 -6.74 23.33
C SER A 12 1.50 -6.27 24.34
N ASP A 13 1.26 -7.08 25.37
CA ASP A 13 0.33 -6.77 26.47
C ASP A 13 0.74 -5.51 27.27
N GLU A 14 2.01 -5.09 27.20
CA GLU A 14 2.53 -3.94 27.95
C GLU A 14 2.47 -2.58 27.20
N ILE A 15 2.12 -2.56 25.90
CA ILE A 15 1.97 -1.32 25.10
C ILE A 15 0.60 -1.25 24.40
N ALA A 16 -0.37 -2.06 24.82
CA ALA A 16 -1.74 -1.85 24.38
C ALA A 16 -2.22 -0.54 25.01
N ARG A 17 -2.04 0.57 24.28
CA ARG A 17 -2.79 1.79 24.52
C ARG A 17 -4.25 1.36 24.65
N GLU A 18 -4.89 1.53 25.79
CA GLU A 18 -6.27 1.04 25.96
C GLU A 18 -7.26 1.82 25.06
N THR A 19 -6.82 2.97 24.52
CA THR A 19 -7.63 3.92 23.77
C THR A 19 -6.94 4.32 22.46
N CYS A 20 -7.66 4.27 21.32
CA CYS A 20 -7.16 4.87 20.06
C CYS A 20 -7.11 6.40 20.19
N ASP A 21 -6.25 7.04 19.42
CA ASP A 21 -6.18 8.50 19.33
C ASP A 21 -7.50 9.15 18.87
N CYS A 22 -8.35 8.42 18.13
CA CYS A 22 -9.68 8.88 17.75
C CYS A 22 -10.72 8.83 18.88
N LYS A 23 -10.36 8.31 20.06
CA LYS A 23 -11.26 8.04 21.21
C LYS A 23 -12.44 7.12 20.89
N GLY A 24 -12.34 6.34 19.81
CA GLY A 24 -13.32 5.31 19.48
C GLY A 24 -13.23 4.12 20.43
N GLU A 25 -14.35 3.41 20.57
CA GLU A 25 -14.45 2.18 21.37
C GLU A 25 -14.12 0.91 20.54
N GLU A 26 -13.67 1.09 19.30
CA GLU A 26 -13.28 -0.02 18.44
C GLU A 26 -11.98 -0.69 18.92
N PRO A 27 -11.85 -2.02 18.75
CA PRO A 27 -10.67 -2.75 19.18
C PRO A 27 -9.43 -2.34 18.37
N LEU A 28 -8.28 -2.29 19.04
CA LEU A 28 -7.00 -1.94 18.42
C LEU A 28 -6.36 -3.20 17.82
N LEU A 29 -6.82 -3.61 16.64
CA LEU A 29 -6.41 -4.86 16.01
C LEU A 29 -5.36 -4.68 14.91
N TYR A 30 -5.09 -3.45 14.49
CA TYR A 30 -4.26 -3.22 13.31
C TYR A 30 -2.96 -2.52 13.65
N ARG A 31 -1.90 -2.85 12.92
CA ARG A 31 -0.63 -2.10 12.96
C ARG A 31 -0.05 -1.94 11.57
N CYS A 32 0.82 -0.96 11.42
CA CYS A 32 1.58 -0.75 10.19
C CYS A 32 3.04 -1.14 10.39
N ARG A 33 3.62 -1.88 9.43
CA ARG A 33 5.04 -2.27 9.45
C ARG A 33 6.00 -1.18 8.99
N ASP A 34 5.50 -0.23 8.21
CA ASP A 34 6.33 0.78 7.55
C ASP A 34 6.28 2.14 8.28
N CYS A 35 5.26 2.36 9.12
CA CYS A 35 5.22 3.50 10.03
C CYS A 35 6.27 3.36 11.14
N PHE A 36 6.76 4.49 11.64
CA PHE A 36 7.64 4.49 12.80
C PHE A 36 6.83 4.16 14.07
N GLY A 37 7.19 3.07 14.74
CA GLY A 37 6.50 2.56 15.93
C GLY A 37 5.74 1.26 15.65
N ALA A 38 5.44 0.51 16.72
CA ALA A 38 4.72 -0.76 16.67
C ALA A 38 3.34 -0.66 17.34
N GLU A 39 2.74 0.54 17.30
CA GLU A 39 1.49 0.83 17.98
C GLU A 39 0.30 0.17 17.27
N MET A 40 -0.60 -0.39 18.08
CA MET A 40 -1.86 -0.96 17.62
C MET A 40 -2.93 0.14 17.57
N VAL A 41 -3.75 0.11 16.53
CA VAL A 41 -4.79 1.11 16.26
C VAL A 41 -6.07 0.47 15.74
N CYS A 42 -7.19 1.17 15.85
CA CYS A 42 -8.45 0.71 15.26
C CYS A 42 -8.46 0.90 13.73
N CYS A 43 -9.45 0.30 13.05
CA CYS A 43 -9.57 0.35 11.60
C CYS A 43 -9.66 1.81 11.08
N ALA A 44 -10.48 2.64 11.73
CA ALA A 44 -10.64 4.04 11.34
C ALA A 44 -9.33 4.85 11.44
N CYS A 45 -8.58 4.68 12.54
CA CYS A 45 -7.27 5.31 12.75
C CYS A 45 -6.28 4.87 11.65
N VAL A 46 -6.22 3.57 11.32
CA VAL A 46 -5.38 3.06 10.22
C VAL A 46 -5.73 3.71 8.89
N LEU A 47 -7.00 3.71 8.50
CA LEU A 47 -7.44 4.25 7.22
C LEU A 47 -7.10 5.74 7.10
N GLN A 48 -7.31 6.51 8.18
CA GLN A 48 -7.03 7.94 8.21
C GLN A 48 -5.53 8.22 8.03
N TRP A 49 -4.67 7.50 8.75
CA TRP A 49 -3.22 7.70 8.68
C TRP A 49 -2.66 7.30 7.31
N HIS A 50 -3.19 6.22 6.74
CA HIS A 50 -2.73 5.67 5.47
C HIS A 50 -3.38 6.29 4.24
N ALA A 51 -4.32 7.23 4.40
CA ALA A 51 -4.79 8.07 3.29
C ALA A 51 -3.64 8.83 2.61
N HIS A 52 -2.58 9.17 3.38
CA HIS A 52 -1.39 9.85 2.87
C HIS A 52 -0.26 8.88 2.48
N ASN A 53 -0.32 7.63 2.95
CA ASN A 53 0.69 6.61 2.70
C ASN A 53 0.01 5.28 2.32
N PRO A 54 -0.67 5.24 1.15
CA PRO A 54 -1.59 4.16 0.82
C PRO A 54 -0.90 2.84 0.43
N LEU A 55 0.43 2.86 0.33
CA LEU A 55 1.26 1.70 -0.04
C LEU A 55 1.99 1.10 1.16
N HIS A 56 1.71 1.55 2.39
CA HIS A 56 2.26 0.88 3.56
C HIS A 56 1.59 -0.49 3.78
N ARG A 57 2.34 -1.41 4.39
CA ARG A 57 1.93 -2.77 4.71
C ARG A 57 1.30 -2.80 6.10
N VAL A 58 0.04 -3.22 6.15
CA VAL A 58 -0.75 -3.32 7.37
C VAL A 58 -0.93 -4.79 7.74
N GLU A 59 -0.96 -5.04 9.04
CA GLU A 59 -1.24 -6.35 9.62
C GLU A 59 -2.40 -6.25 10.61
N GLU A 60 -3.22 -7.30 10.66
CA GLU A 60 -4.30 -7.50 11.62
C GLU A 60 -3.90 -8.59 12.62
N TRP A 61 -4.17 -8.36 13.89
CA TRP A 61 -4.01 -9.37 14.94
C TRP A 61 -5.20 -10.33 14.93
N CYS A 62 -4.96 -11.61 14.62
CA CYS A 62 -6.01 -12.64 14.59
C CYS A 62 -6.22 -13.35 15.95
N GLY A 63 -5.57 -12.86 17.02
CA GLY A 63 -5.60 -13.47 18.35
C GLY A 63 -4.36 -14.31 18.67
N THR A 64 -3.62 -14.78 17.66
CA THR A 64 -2.42 -15.61 17.86
C THR A 64 -1.18 -15.09 17.13
N PHE A 65 -1.35 -14.53 15.93
CA PHE A 65 -0.27 -13.92 15.16
C PHE A 65 -0.82 -12.79 14.29
N PHE A 66 0.10 -12.06 13.65
CA PHE A 66 -0.25 -11.02 12.70
C PHE A 66 -0.47 -11.59 11.30
N VAL A 67 -1.61 -11.25 10.71
CA VAL A 67 -1.98 -11.60 9.34
C VAL A 67 -1.91 -10.34 8.49
N GLN A 68 -1.23 -10.41 7.35
CA GLN A 68 -1.20 -9.29 6.42
C GLN A 68 -2.59 -8.99 5.87
N VAL A 69 -2.99 -7.72 5.93
CA VAL A 69 -4.26 -7.23 5.38
C VAL A 69 -3.98 -6.05 4.46
N SER A 70 -4.69 -5.96 3.35
CA SER A 70 -4.55 -4.80 2.45
C SER A 70 -5.44 -3.66 2.92
N LEU A 71 -4.94 -2.42 2.78
CA LEU A 71 -5.73 -1.22 3.03
C LEU A 71 -7.01 -1.17 2.17
N LYS A 72 -6.96 -1.76 0.97
CA LYS A 72 -8.11 -1.99 0.11
C LYS A 72 -9.20 -2.82 0.80
N LEU A 73 -8.84 -3.95 1.42
CA LEU A 73 -9.80 -4.80 2.13
C LEU A 73 -10.41 -4.09 3.34
N LEU A 74 -9.64 -3.21 4.00
CA LEU A 74 -10.13 -2.36 5.08
C LEU A 74 -11.01 -1.20 4.57
N GLY A 75 -11.07 -0.96 3.25
CA GLY A 75 -11.96 0.02 2.62
C GLY A 75 -11.27 1.29 2.12
N LEU A 76 -9.94 1.38 2.16
CA LEU A 76 -9.21 2.54 1.64
C LEU A 76 -9.40 2.67 0.12
N HIS A 77 -9.92 3.82 -0.32
CA HIS A 77 -10.02 4.21 -1.71
C HIS A 77 -9.13 5.41 -1.98
N ILE A 78 -8.30 5.30 -3.01
CA ILE A 78 -7.34 6.33 -3.37
C ILE A 78 -7.95 7.17 -4.50
N GLN A 79 -8.24 8.43 -4.19
CA GLN A 79 -8.74 9.39 -5.18
C GLN A 79 -7.57 10.11 -5.85
N LEU A 80 -7.50 10.02 -7.18
CA LEU A 80 -6.55 10.80 -7.99
C LEU A 80 -7.19 12.06 -8.57
N GLY A 81 -6.34 12.99 -9.02
CA GLY A 81 -6.76 14.18 -9.77
C GLY A 81 -7.26 15.35 -8.91
N HIS A 82 -7.29 15.19 -7.59
CA HIS A 82 -7.64 16.21 -6.59
C HIS A 82 -6.55 16.32 -5.52
N ASN A 83 -6.56 17.39 -4.74
CA ASN A 83 -5.66 17.47 -3.59
C ASN A 83 -6.08 16.45 -2.52
N LEU A 84 -5.15 16.10 -1.63
CA LEU A 84 -5.43 15.19 -0.53
C LEU A 84 -6.55 15.75 0.36
N GLY A 85 -7.58 14.94 0.62
CA GLY A 85 -8.76 15.30 1.40
C GLY A 85 -9.88 16.00 0.61
N GLU A 86 -9.64 16.41 -0.63
CA GLU A 86 -10.71 16.94 -1.49
C GLU A 86 -11.61 15.81 -2.01
N LYS A 87 -12.92 16.05 -2.00
CA LYS A 87 -13.89 15.11 -2.53
C LYS A 87 -14.03 15.32 -4.05
N CYS A 88 -13.85 14.25 -4.81
CA CYS A 88 -14.24 14.22 -6.22
C CYS A 88 -15.77 14.02 -6.32
N TYR A 89 -16.43 14.85 -7.13
CA TYR A 89 -17.88 14.70 -7.38
C TYR A 89 -18.19 13.78 -8.57
N ASN A 90 -17.19 13.46 -9.39
CA ASN A 90 -17.32 12.51 -10.49
C ASN A 90 -16.14 11.51 -10.51
N PRO A 91 -16.03 10.62 -9.50
CA PRO A 91 -14.98 9.61 -9.48
C PRO A 91 -15.24 8.50 -10.51
N GLU A 92 -14.18 8.08 -11.20
CA GLU A 92 -14.18 6.95 -12.12
C GLU A 92 -13.31 5.83 -11.55
N SER A 93 -13.93 4.80 -11.00
CA SER A 93 -13.17 3.67 -10.44
C SER A 93 -12.37 2.95 -11.53
N ALA A 94 -11.15 2.56 -11.17
CA ALA A 94 -10.32 1.72 -12.01
C ALA A 94 -11.07 0.43 -12.39
N THR A 95 -10.92 0.02 -13.66
CA THR A 95 -11.68 -1.12 -14.21
C THR A 95 -11.44 -2.37 -13.37
N GLY A 96 -12.52 -3.00 -12.88
CA GLY A 96 -12.44 -4.24 -12.11
C GLY A 96 -12.05 -4.08 -10.65
N ASN A 97 -11.82 -2.84 -10.20
CA ASN A 97 -11.33 -2.52 -8.86
C ASN A 97 -10.10 -3.37 -8.47
N ASP A 98 -9.21 -3.68 -9.42
CA ASP A 98 -8.06 -4.58 -9.23
C ASP A 98 -6.73 -3.92 -9.61
N PHE A 99 -6.62 -2.61 -9.37
CA PHE A 99 -5.45 -1.84 -9.75
C PHE A 99 -4.23 -2.24 -8.89
N VAL A 100 -3.09 -2.43 -9.53
CA VAL A 100 -1.85 -2.86 -8.87
C VAL A 100 -0.80 -1.75 -8.89
N VAL A 101 -0.21 -1.47 -7.73
CA VAL A 101 0.95 -0.57 -7.62
C VAL A 101 2.15 -1.36 -7.11
N ILE A 102 3.26 -1.26 -7.83
CA ILE A 102 4.54 -1.87 -7.46
C ILE A 102 5.40 -0.80 -6.79
N ASP A 103 5.76 -1.02 -5.52
CA ASP A 103 6.58 -0.15 -4.69
C ASP A 103 7.86 -0.87 -4.17
N ILE A 104 8.78 -0.11 -3.58
CA ILE A 104 9.98 -0.64 -2.92
C ILE A 104 9.65 -1.60 -1.76
N HIS A 105 8.47 -1.47 -1.14
CA HIS A 105 8.06 -2.33 -0.03
C HIS A 105 7.27 -3.57 -0.46
N GLY A 106 6.76 -3.60 -1.70
CA GLY A 106 5.99 -4.73 -2.21
C GLY A 106 5.06 -4.38 -3.37
N ILE A 107 4.16 -5.32 -3.66
CA ILE A 107 3.14 -5.24 -4.70
C ILE A 107 1.79 -5.09 -4.01
N HIS A 108 1.09 -4.01 -4.31
CA HIS A 108 -0.12 -3.60 -3.62
C HIS A 108 -1.32 -3.65 -4.56
N GLU A 109 -2.33 -4.44 -4.20
CA GLU A 109 -3.66 -4.35 -4.83
C GLU A 109 -4.47 -3.28 -4.10
N ILE A 110 -4.88 -2.25 -4.85
CA ILE A 110 -5.52 -1.05 -4.31
C ILE A 110 -6.87 -0.79 -4.97
N SER A 111 -7.74 -0.08 -4.25
CA SER A 111 -8.90 0.59 -4.83
C SER A 111 -8.53 2.00 -5.23
N LEU A 112 -8.68 2.31 -6.52
CA LEU A 112 -8.22 3.54 -7.13
C LEU A 112 -9.36 4.18 -7.92
N ASP A 113 -9.62 5.46 -7.67
CA ASP A 113 -10.58 6.27 -8.41
C ASP A 113 -9.83 7.37 -9.16
N PHE A 114 -10.02 7.41 -10.48
CA PHE A 114 -9.60 8.53 -11.31
C PHE A 114 -10.60 9.69 -11.15
N CYS A 115 -10.14 10.92 -11.35
CA CYS A 115 -11.04 12.06 -11.50
C CYS A 115 -11.65 12.05 -12.91
N GLY A 116 -12.97 12.12 -13.01
CA GLY A 116 -13.73 12.31 -14.25
C GLY A 116 -14.38 13.69 -14.36
N CYS A 117 -14.01 14.67 -13.52
CA CYS A 117 -14.54 16.03 -13.60
C CYS A 117 -14.20 16.69 -14.96
N GLU A 118 -14.91 17.75 -15.35
CA GLU A 118 -14.74 18.40 -16.67
C GLU A 118 -13.29 18.86 -16.94
N MET A 119 -12.60 19.36 -15.91
CA MET A 119 -11.20 19.80 -15.99
C MET A 119 -10.18 18.69 -15.71
N ALA A 120 -10.65 17.45 -15.54
CA ALA A 120 -9.78 16.33 -15.22
C ALA A 120 -8.77 16.06 -16.32
N GLN A 121 -7.58 15.63 -15.90
CA GLN A 121 -6.57 15.16 -16.84
C GLN A 121 -6.84 13.71 -17.23
N ILE A 122 -6.31 13.28 -18.37
CA ILE A 122 -6.30 11.87 -18.76
C ILE A 122 -5.60 10.97 -17.71
N HIS A 123 -6.07 9.74 -17.55
CA HIS A 123 -5.71 8.82 -16.45
C HIS A 123 -4.19 8.67 -16.21
N TYR A 124 -3.40 8.48 -17.27
CA TYR A 124 -1.94 8.32 -17.12
C TYR A 124 -1.27 9.58 -16.54
N LYS A 125 -1.77 10.78 -16.84
CA LYS A 125 -1.24 12.03 -16.27
C LYS A 125 -1.61 12.15 -14.79
N GLN A 126 -2.79 11.70 -14.39
CA GLN A 126 -3.19 11.67 -12.98
C GLN A 126 -2.25 10.77 -12.16
N LEU A 127 -1.89 9.59 -12.69
CA LEU A 127 -0.90 8.70 -12.08
C LEU A 127 0.48 9.36 -11.96
N ILE A 128 0.99 9.97 -13.03
CA ILE A 128 2.30 10.64 -13.00
C ILE A 128 2.32 11.78 -11.97
N ARG A 129 1.22 12.54 -11.86
CA ARG A 129 1.07 13.59 -10.82
C ARG A 129 1.08 13.01 -9.41
N ALA A 130 0.55 11.80 -9.22
CA ALA A 130 0.65 11.03 -7.98
C ALA A 130 2.00 10.30 -7.81
N ARG A 131 3.02 10.62 -8.63
CA ARG A 131 4.34 9.99 -8.61
C ARG A 131 4.30 8.48 -8.85
N TRP A 132 3.36 8.02 -9.68
CA TRP A 132 3.27 6.65 -10.17
C TRP A 132 3.39 6.62 -11.70
N PHE A 133 4.30 5.78 -12.19
CA PHE A 133 4.52 5.59 -13.61
C PHE A 133 3.64 4.45 -14.14
N PRO A 134 2.73 4.72 -15.07
CA PRO A 134 1.81 3.70 -15.57
C PRO A 134 2.53 2.69 -16.48
N ALA A 135 2.13 1.42 -16.39
CA ALA A 135 2.61 0.39 -17.33
C ALA A 135 2.07 0.59 -18.75
N THR A 136 0.88 1.17 -18.90
CA THR A 136 0.24 1.47 -20.19
C THR A 136 -0.46 2.83 -20.17
N SER A 137 -0.52 3.54 -21.30
CA SER A 137 -1.09 4.90 -21.34
C SER A 137 -2.60 4.97 -21.55
N LYS A 138 -3.21 4.00 -22.27
CA LYS A 138 -4.63 4.07 -22.67
C LYS A 138 -5.61 3.64 -21.57
N LYS A 139 -5.26 2.61 -20.81
CA LYS A 139 -6.11 2.05 -19.75
C LYS A 139 -5.21 1.39 -18.70
N PRO A 140 -4.54 2.19 -17.86
CA PRO A 140 -3.60 1.66 -16.89
C PRO A 140 -4.36 0.78 -15.87
N GLN A 141 -3.81 -0.40 -15.60
CA GLN A 141 -4.23 -1.27 -14.49
C GLN A 141 -3.08 -1.57 -13.53
N THR A 142 -1.86 -1.23 -13.94
CA THR A 142 -0.64 -1.39 -13.16
C THR A 142 0.16 -0.10 -13.23
N ALA A 143 0.72 0.32 -12.12
CA ALA A 143 1.70 1.38 -12.07
C ALA A 143 2.88 1.02 -11.15
N THR A 144 4.01 1.67 -11.37
CA THR A 144 5.24 1.51 -10.59
C THR A 144 5.55 2.83 -9.93
N THR A 145 5.93 2.86 -8.65
CA THR A 145 6.31 4.13 -8.01
C THR A 145 7.62 4.67 -8.62
N PHE A 146 7.76 6.00 -8.69
CA PHE A 146 9.03 6.59 -9.13
C PHE A 146 10.20 6.20 -8.21
N ALA A 147 9.94 6.06 -6.90
CA ALA A 147 10.94 5.58 -5.94
C ALA A 147 11.47 4.18 -6.30
N LEU A 148 10.58 3.26 -6.69
CA LEU A 148 10.99 1.93 -7.13
C LEU A 148 11.81 1.97 -8.43
N MET A 149 11.45 2.83 -9.38
CA MET A 149 12.21 3.00 -10.63
C MET A 149 13.61 3.58 -10.36
N GLU A 150 13.73 4.58 -9.49
CA GLU A 150 15.01 5.15 -9.07
C GLU A 150 15.89 4.10 -8.39
N PHE A 151 15.32 3.32 -7.47
CA PHE A 151 16.02 2.23 -6.78
C PHE A 151 16.48 1.13 -7.76
N PHE A 152 15.62 0.73 -8.68
CA PHE A 152 15.96 -0.23 -9.73
C PHE A 152 17.10 0.27 -10.60
N HIS A 153 17.04 1.52 -11.05
CA HIS A 153 18.07 2.12 -11.90
C HIS A 153 19.45 2.11 -11.21
N LEU A 154 19.50 2.46 -9.92
CA LEU A 154 20.72 2.39 -9.12
C LEU A 154 21.28 0.97 -9.04
N LEU A 155 20.44 -0.04 -8.77
CA LEU A 155 20.87 -1.43 -8.65
C LEU A 155 21.32 -2.02 -9.99
N THR A 156 20.62 -1.73 -11.08
CA THR A 156 21.03 -2.15 -12.42
C THR A 156 22.39 -1.55 -12.77
N PHE A 157 22.63 -0.28 -12.45
CA PHE A 157 23.92 0.37 -12.71
C PHE A 157 25.05 -0.17 -11.82
N LYS A 158 24.81 -0.32 -10.51
CA LYS A 158 25.85 -0.71 -9.53
C LYS A 158 26.15 -2.20 -9.48
N SER A 159 25.13 -3.04 -9.69
CA SER A 159 25.20 -4.48 -9.42
C SER A 159 24.75 -5.35 -10.60
N LYS A 160 24.38 -4.73 -11.74
CA LYS A 160 23.91 -5.43 -12.95
C LYS A 160 22.76 -6.39 -12.68
N VAL A 161 21.91 -6.06 -11.70
CA VAL A 161 20.71 -6.85 -11.40
C VAL A 161 19.78 -6.78 -12.61
N SER A 162 19.33 -7.95 -13.07
CA SER A 162 18.34 -8.04 -14.13
C SER A 162 16.95 -7.66 -13.61
N THR A 163 16.11 -7.14 -14.50
CA THR A 163 14.71 -6.79 -14.19
C THR A 163 13.96 -7.96 -13.56
N TYR A 164 14.17 -9.18 -14.09
CA TYR A 164 13.56 -10.40 -13.57
C TYR A 164 13.92 -10.64 -12.09
N LYS A 165 15.22 -10.60 -11.76
CA LYS A 165 15.68 -10.82 -10.38
C LYS A 165 15.13 -9.76 -9.43
N PHE A 166 15.18 -8.50 -9.85
CA PHE A 166 14.65 -7.39 -9.05
C PHE A 166 13.15 -7.54 -8.78
N TYR A 167 12.36 -7.80 -9.83
CA TYR A 167 10.93 -8.02 -9.70
C TYR A 167 10.60 -9.18 -8.75
N HIS A 168 11.28 -10.32 -8.91
CA HIS A 168 11.07 -11.47 -8.02
C HIS A 168 11.51 -11.21 -6.57
N SER A 169 12.49 -10.34 -6.34
CA SER A 169 12.84 -9.89 -5.00
C SER A 169 11.70 -9.09 -4.37
N ILE A 170 11.10 -8.14 -5.09
CA ILE A 170 9.94 -7.36 -4.62
C ILE A 170 8.72 -8.27 -4.40
N ALA A 171 8.48 -9.23 -5.30
CA ALA A 171 7.41 -10.21 -5.15
C ALA A 171 7.57 -11.05 -3.88
N ARG A 172 8.79 -11.54 -3.58
CA ARG A 172 9.08 -12.26 -2.33
C ARG A 172 9.01 -11.37 -1.09
N GLN A 173 9.31 -10.08 -1.22
CA GLN A 173 9.13 -9.13 -0.13
C GLN A 173 7.64 -8.89 0.19
N THR A 174 6.77 -9.05 -0.82
CA THR A 174 5.32 -8.95 -0.67
C THR A 174 4.74 -10.21 -0.03
N ASP A 175 5.12 -11.38 -0.54
CA ASP A 175 4.78 -12.68 0.03
C ASP A 175 5.94 -13.64 -0.20
N ASN A 176 6.67 -13.94 0.88
CA ASN A 176 7.80 -14.86 0.83
C ASN A 176 7.36 -16.34 0.88
N THR A 177 6.10 -16.60 1.22
CA THR A 177 5.55 -17.96 1.37
C THR A 177 4.95 -18.49 0.07
N SER A 178 4.76 -17.62 -0.94
CA SER A 178 4.07 -17.94 -2.21
C SER A 178 2.65 -18.52 -2.01
N THR A 179 2.03 -18.26 -0.85
CA THR A 179 0.70 -18.79 -0.50
C THR A 179 -0.42 -17.92 -1.07
N THR A 180 -0.13 -16.65 -1.35
CA THR A 180 -1.04 -15.74 -2.02
C THR A 180 -0.62 -15.56 -3.49
N PRO A 181 -1.52 -15.84 -4.45
CA PRO A 181 -1.22 -15.59 -5.86
C PRO A 181 -1.14 -14.09 -6.09
N ILE A 182 0.08 -13.56 -6.26
CA ILE A 182 0.27 -12.17 -6.68
C ILE A 182 -0.36 -12.02 -8.06
N ARG A 183 -1.35 -11.13 -8.19
CA ARG A 183 -1.98 -10.82 -9.48
C ARG A 183 -1.03 -10.01 -10.33
N VAL A 184 -0.15 -10.69 -11.06
CA VAL A 184 0.76 -10.03 -11.99
C VAL A 184 0.19 -10.08 -13.40
N ARG A 185 -0.14 -8.91 -13.94
CA ARG A 185 -0.35 -8.74 -15.39
C ARG A 185 0.96 -8.24 -16.00
N LEU A 186 1.87 -9.16 -16.30
CA LEU A 186 3.03 -8.83 -17.14
C LEU A 186 2.58 -8.88 -18.61
N TYR A 187 2.65 -7.71 -19.25
CA TYR A 187 2.59 -7.42 -20.69
C TYR A 187 1.60 -8.22 -21.55
#